data_AF-A0AAD3T5G7-F1
#
_entry.id   AF-A0AAD3T5G7-F1
#
_cell.length_a   1.000
_cell.length_b   1.000
_cell.length_c   1.000
_cell.angle_alpha   90.00
_cell.angle_beta   90.00
_cell.angle_gamma   90.00
#
_symmetry.space_group_name_H-M   'P 1'
#
loop_
_entity.id
_entity.type
_entity.pdbx_description
1 polymer ?
#
loop_
_entity_poly.entity_id
_entity_poly.type
_entity_poly.pdbx_seq_one_letter_code
_entity_poly.pdbx_strand_id
1 'polypeptide(L)'
;MVTRGLLVVTAICQLIVTVGVMLCPTELLSLGVDGHLSADPSDIAEAGLDFGRTARAEPLAVLHPASAADVVTLVKAAYGFGFPVSARGHGHSLNGQAQAANGVVIDMSGRWLRVADERRRVAVEERYVDVWGGELWIDVLNATLAYGLAPRSWTDYLYLSVGGTLSNGGISGQTFNHGPQITNVLQLDVVTGKGDLVTCSEEENTELFHGVLGGLGQFGIITRARIALEPAPHRVRWIRVLYTNFSTFTRDQEYLISLHGTEEEEEDSGKFEYVEGFVMADEGLVNNWRSSFLSPQNPVNISSLAAAAPVFYCLEIAKNYFRSSPDAALDQEIEALMKKLEFIPGSVFTTDVSYEDFLDRVHKAELKLRSKGLWEVPHPWLNLFVPRSRIADFNDGVFKGILGNNTSGPILIYPMNRNKWDDLMSTVTPDEDVFYLVALLRSALNGDDRTQTLEYLTEQNSQILKFCRDTAAAGSSAVGSAGHGRLCPGPWAVADSEFQEWGPYHIYPLGVRDMGGCAHHLQHWNLIVNSENGVPIIFTDKRERERASPAFKRIIMFFQFEAIQ
;
A
#
# COMPACT_ATOMS: atom_id res chain seq x y z
N MET A 1 -7.55 36.85 -49.12
CA MET A 1 -7.62 35.37 -49.05
C MET A 1 -6.99 34.82 -47.78
N VAL A 2 -5.72 35.12 -47.48
CA VAL A 2 -4.96 34.61 -46.30
C VAL A 2 -5.74 34.71 -44.97
N THR A 3 -6.36 35.84 -44.66
CA THR A 3 -7.13 36.06 -43.42
C THR A 3 -8.37 35.17 -43.27
N ARG A 4 -9.01 34.74 -44.37
CA ARG A 4 -10.11 33.75 -44.30
C ARG A 4 -9.60 32.34 -44.01
N GLY A 5 -8.44 31.97 -44.54
CA GLY A 5 -7.80 30.68 -44.24
C GLY A 5 -7.42 30.59 -42.76
N LEU A 6 -6.82 31.65 -42.21
CA LEU A 6 -6.44 31.71 -40.80
C LEU A 6 -7.65 31.55 -39.88
N LEU A 7 -8.74 32.32 -40.09
CA LEU A 7 -9.97 32.21 -39.30
C LEU A 7 -10.62 30.82 -39.36
N VAL A 8 -10.57 30.14 -40.51
CA VAL A 8 -11.09 28.77 -40.64
C VAL A 8 -10.20 27.78 -39.87
N VAL A 9 -8.88 27.92 -39.91
CA VAL A 9 -7.97 27.09 -39.10
C VAL A 9 -8.19 27.34 -37.61
N THR A 10 -8.28 28.61 -37.16
CA THR A 10 -8.56 28.91 -35.75
C THR A 10 -9.92 28.38 -35.31
N ALA A 11 -10.95 28.45 -36.16
CA ALA A 11 -12.27 27.90 -35.87
C ALA A 11 -12.27 26.36 -35.83
N ILE A 12 -11.53 25.68 -36.71
CA ILE A 12 -11.37 24.22 -36.69
C ILE A 12 -10.58 23.79 -35.45
N CYS A 13 -9.47 24.47 -35.11
CA CYS A 13 -8.74 24.22 -33.89
C CYS A 13 -9.62 24.47 -32.66
N GLN A 14 -10.38 25.56 -32.61
CA GLN A 14 -11.35 25.80 -31.54
C GLN A 14 -12.47 24.76 -31.52
N LEU A 15 -12.92 24.21 -32.64
CA LEU A 15 -13.92 23.14 -32.67
C LEU A 15 -13.35 21.83 -32.09
N ILE A 16 -12.15 21.41 -32.53
CA ILE A 16 -11.42 20.26 -31.99
C ILE A 16 -11.16 20.44 -30.48
N VAL A 17 -10.86 21.67 -30.06
CA VAL A 17 -10.56 22.02 -28.65
C VAL A 17 -11.83 22.19 -27.79
N THR A 18 -13.00 22.50 -28.38
CA THR A 18 -14.27 22.69 -27.66
C THR A 18 -15.10 21.40 -27.59
N VAL A 19 -15.01 20.54 -28.61
CA VAL A 19 -15.58 19.18 -28.58
C VAL A 19 -14.69 18.24 -27.75
N GLY A 20 -13.42 18.61 -27.57
CA GLY A 20 -12.35 17.68 -27.21
C GLY A 20 -12.08 16.72 -28.37
N VAL A 21 -10.97 15.97 -28.28
CA VAL A 21 -10.91 14.68 -28.99
C VAL A 21 -11.77 13.71 -28.18
N MET A 22 -13.09 13.84 -28.35
CA MET A 22 -14.04 12.80 -28.00
C MET A 22 -13.67 11.59 -28.86
N LEU A 23 -12.84 10.71 -28.30
CA LEU A 23 -12.54 9.40 -28.87
C LEU A 23 -13.87 8.73 -29.17
N CYS A 24 -14.14 8.50 -30.45
CA CYS A 24 -15.36 7.81 -30.82
C CYS A 24 -15.23 6.39 -30.27
N PRO A 25 -16.17 5.86 -29.46
CA PRO A 25 -16.02 4.53 -28.86
C PRO A 25 -15.75 3.44 -29.91
N THR A 26 -16.24 3.61 -31.14
CA THR A 26 -15.95 2.76 -32.30
C THR A 26 -14.49 2.74 -32.75
N GLU A 27 -13.73 3.83 -32.61
CA GLU A 27 -12.29 3.85 -32.92
C GLU A 27 -11.50 3.08 -31.86
N LEU A 28 -11.83 3.28 -30.59
CA LEU A 28 -11.22 2.54 -29.48
C LEU A 28 -11.54 1.04 -29.56
N LEU A 29 -12.79 0.66 -29.86
CA LEU A 29 -13.21 -0.73 -30.09
C LEU A 29 -12.62 -1.35 -31.36
N SER A 30 -11.91 -0.58 -32.21
CA SER A 30 -11.17 -1.08 -33.36
C SER A 30 -9.67 -1.32 -33.08
N LEU A 31 -9.21 -1.12 -31.84
CA LEU A 31 -7.85 -1.47 -31.43
C LEU A 31 -7.58 -2.96 -31.68
N GLY A 32 -6.53 -3.26 -32.45
CA GLY A 32 -6.12 -4.62 -32.79
C GLY A 32 -5.45 -5.35 -31.63
N VAL A 33 -6.19 -5.58 -30.55
CA VAL A 33 -5.78 -6.40 -29.40
C VAL A 33 -6.19 -7.86 -29.59
N ASP A 34 -5.40 -8.77 -29.02
CA ASP A 34 -5.68 -10.21 -28.95
C ASP A 34 -6.70 -10.56 -27.85
N GLY A 35 -6.83 -9.70 -26.83
CA GLY A 35 -7.83 -9.79 -25.77
C GLY A 35 -9.18 -9.18 -26.16
N HIS A 36 -9.86 -8.57 -25.20
CA HIS A 36 -11.17 -7.95 -25.39
C HIS A 36 -11.21 -6.55 -24.77
N LEU A 37 -11.64 -5.56 -25.54
CA LEU A 37 -11.97 -4.24 -25.01
C LEU A 37 -13.49 -4.15 -24.81
N SER A 38 -13.92 -4.18 -23.55
CA SER A 38 -15.33 -4.11 -23.17
C SER A 38 -15.82 -2.68 -23.03
N ALA A 39 -17.03 -2.42 -23.53
CA ALA A 39 -17.84 -1.25 -23.20
C ALA A 39 -19.16 -1.68 -22.52
N ASP A 40 -19.20 -2.86 -21.90
CA ASP A 40 -20.36 -3.33 -21.16
C ASP A 40 -20.59 -2.44 -19.91
N PRO A 41 -21.83 -2.00 -19.63
CA PRO A 41 -22.13 -1.19 -18.45
C PRO A 41 -21.73 -1.84 -17.11
N SER A 42 -21.67 -3.17 -17.03
CA SER A 42 -21.25 -3.88 -15.82
C SER A 42 -19.74 -3.80 -15.58
N ASP A 43 -18.92 -4.05 -16.62
CA ASP A 43 -17.46 -3.90 -16.54
C ASP A 43 -17.07 -2.45 -16.20
N ILE A 44 -17.72 -1.46 -16.84
CA ILE A 44 -17.52 -0.03 -16.57
C ILE A 44 -17.90 0.32 -15.12
N ALA A 45 -19.01 -0.20 -14.61
CA ALA A 45 -19.46 0.06 -13.25
C ALA A 45 -18.55 -0.60 -12.18
N GLU A 46 -18.02 -1.79 -12.44
CA GLU A 46 -17.06 -2.45 -11.55
C GLU A 46 -15.70 -1.72 -11.56
N ALA A 47 -15.18 -1.39 -12.74
CA ALA A 47 -13.91 -0.69 -12.91
C ALA A 47 -13.94 0.73 -12.34
N GLY A 48 -15.11 1.37 -12.32
CA GLY A 48 -15.34 2.69 -11.71
C GLY A 48 -15.46 2.69 -10.19
N LEU A 49 -15.39 1.54 -9.52
CA LEU A 49 -15.42 1.39 -8.06
C LEU A 49 -14.10 0.79 -7.54
N ASP A 50 -13.77 1.05 -6.28
CA ASP A 50 -12.68 0.40 -5.56
C ASP A 50 -13.16 -0.10 -4.18
N PHE A 51 -12.28 -0.78 -3.44
CA PHE A 51 -12.59 -1.28 -2.09
C PHE A 51 -12.89 -0.16 -1.07
N GLY A 52 -12.27 1.02 -1.24
CA GLY A 52 -12.58 2.20 -0.46
C GLY A 52 -14.03 2.64 -0.57
N ARG A 53 -14.61 2.55 -1.77
CA ARG A 53 -15.98 2.98 -2.08
C ARG A 53 -16.25 4.45 -1.67
N THR A 54 -15.20 5.26 -1.54
CA THR A 54 -15.26 6.70 -1.23
C THR A 54 -15.23 7.57 -2.49
N ALA A 55 -14.69 7.04 -3.59
CA ALA A 55 -14.60 7.68 -4.89
C ALA A 55 -15.18 6.78 -5.99
N ARG A 56 -15.79 7.40 -7.01
CA ARG A 56 -16.27 6.73 -8.23
C ARG A 56 -15.94 7.57 -9.46
N ALA A 57 -15.32 6.96 -10.44
CA ALA A 57 -14.99 7.57 -11.73
C ALA A 57 -15.03 6.50 -12.83
N GLU A 58 -16.03 6.61 -13.70
CA GLU A 58 -16.27 5.60 -14.74
C GLU A 58 -15.31 5.77 -15.93
N PRO A 59 -14.71 4.67 -16.43
CA PRO A 59 -14.00 4.67 -17.69
C PRO A 59 -14.95 4.63 -18.89
N LEU A 60 -14.42 4.90 -20.08
CA LEU A 60 -15.11 4.70 -21.35
C LEU A 60 -15.16 3.23 -21.76
N ALA A 61 -14.15 2.45 -21.34
CA ALA A 61 -14.00 1.04 -21.65
C ALA A 61 -13.07 0.33 -20.64
N VAL A 62 -13.14 -1.00 -20.60
CA VAL A 62 -12.25 -1.87 -19.84
C VAL A 62 -11.51 -2.80 -20.80
N LEU A 63 -10.18 -2.77 -20.80
CA LEU A 63 -9.36 -3.75 -21.52
C LEU A 63 -9.15 -4.98 -20.63
N HIS A 64 -9.51 -6.14 -21.17
CA HIS A 64 -9.14 -7.45 -20.65
C HIS A 64 -8.02 -8.00 -21.56
N PRO A 65 -6.73 -7.81 -21.19
CA PRO A 65 -5.60 -8.13 -22.05
C PRO A 65 -5.37 -9.65 -22.10
N ALA A 66 -5.16 -10.18 -23.29
CA ALA A 66 -4.71 -11.56 -23.50
C ALA A 66 -3.19 -11.73 -23.33
N SER A 67 -2.43 -10.63 -23.38
CA SER A 67 -0.96 -10.58 -23.22
C SER A 67 -0.44 -9.17 -22.91
N ALA A 68 0.85 -9.05 -22.58
CA ALA A 68 1.53 -7.75 -22.48
C ALA A 68 1.49 -6.93 -23.79
N ALA A 69 1.33 -7.57 -24.96
CA ALA A 69 1.25 -6.86 -26.24
C ALA A 69 -0.05 -6.05 -26.39
N ASP A 70 -1.14 -6.46 -25.73
CA ASP A 70 -2.38 -5.69 -25.68
C ASP A 70 -2.23 -4.44 -24.82
N VAL A 71 -1.52 -4.57 -23.69
CA VAL A 71 -1.16 -3.44 -22.82
C VAL A 71 -0.30 -2.43 -23.59
N VAL A 72 0.72 -2.89 -24.31
CA VAL A 72 1.53 -2.07 -25.23
C VAL A 72 0.66 -1.38 -26.28
N THR A 73 -0.25 -2.11 -26.92
CA THR A 73 -1.13 -1.57 -27.98
C THR A 73 -2.05 -0.47 -27.46
N LEU A 74 -2.67 -0.68 -26.30
CA LEU A 74 -3.52 0.34 -25.67
C LEU A 74 -2.72 1.55 -25.20
N VAL A 75 -1.56 1.36 -24.56
CA VAL A 75 -0.75 2.50 -24.08
C VAL A 75 -0.17 3.30 -25.24
N LYS A 76 0.20 2.67 -26.37
CA LYS A 76 0.58 3.39 -27.60
C LYS A 76 -0.58 4.20 -28.18
N ALA A 77 -1.81 3.67 -28.14
CA ALA A 77 -2.99 4.43 -28.52
C ALA A 77 -3.26 5.60 -27.55
N ALA A 78 -3.11 5.39 -26.24
CA ALA A 78 -3.25 6.42 -25.21
C ALA A 78 -2.25 7.56 -25.38
N TYR A 79 -0.99 7.22 -25.66
CA TYR A 79 0.07 8.18 -25.98
C TYR A 79 -0.23 8.97 -27.27
N GLY A 80 -0.76 8.31 -28.30
CA GLY A 80 -1.09 8.95 -29.58
C GLY A 80 -2.35 9.84 -29.56
N PHE A 81 -3.39 9.43 -28.83
CA PHE A 81 -4.70 10.11 -28.80
C PHE A 81 -4.94 10.96 -27.55
N GLY A 82 -4.16 10.81 -26.48
CA GLY A 82 -4.20 11.63 -25.29
C GLY A 82 -5.34 11.32 -24.31
N PHE A 83 -5.60 10.04 -24.04
CA PHE A 83 -6.59 9.59 -23.02
C PHE A 83 -5.92 8.90 -21.83
N PRO A 84 -6.51 8.96 -20.62
CA PRO A 84 -5.89 8.35 -19.45
C PRO A 84 -6.05 6.82 -19.45
N VAL A 85 -5.04 6.12 -18.93
CA VAL A 85 -5.03 4.66 -18.77
C VAL A 85 -4.67 4.31 -17.33
N SER A 86 -5.46 3.45 -16.70
CA SER A 86 -5.17 2.92 -15.35
C SER A 86 -5.02 1.40 -15.39
N ALA A 87 -3.98 0.87 -14.76
CA ALA A 87 -3.87 -0.56 -14.49
C ALA A 87 -4.64 -0.91 -13.20
N ARG A 88 -5.67 -1.74 -13.32
CA ARG A 88 -6.45 -2.27 -12.20
C ARG A 88 -6.01 -3.69 -11.90
N GLY A 89 -5.42 -3.88 -10.73
CA GLY A 89 -5.23 -5.20 -10.11
C GLY A 89 -6.53 -5.69 -9.48
N HIS A 90 -6.50 -6.08 -8.20
CA HIS A 90 -7.71 -6.53 -7.49
C HIS A 90 -8.64 -5.40 -6.99
N GLY A 91 -8.52 -4.17 -7.54
CA GLY A 91 -9.39 -3.04 -7.20
C GLY A 91 -9.34 -2.55 -5.75
N HIS A 92 -8.37 -3.00 -4.95
CA HIS A 92 -8.34 -2.79 -3.48
C HIS A 92 -7.93 -1.36 -3.02
N SER A 93 -7.93 -0.40 -3.94
CA SER A 93 -7.63 1.00 -3.65
C SER A 93 -8.74 1.69 -2.85
N LEU A 94 -8.41 2.85 -2.28
CA LEU A 94 -9.25 3.51 -1.27
C LEU A 94 -9.95 4.79 -1.78
N ASN A 95 -9.34 5.47 -2.76
CA ASN A 95 -9.71 6.83 -3.18
C ASN A 95 -9.63 7.04 -4.70
N GLY A 96 -9.78 5.97 -5.49
CA GLY A 96 -9.84 6.02 -6.94
C GLY A 96 -8.49 5.89 -7.66
N GLN A 97 -7.41 5.49 -6.97
CA GLN A 97 -6.07 5.33 -7.57
C GLN A 97 -6.06 4.40 -8.79
N ALA A 98 -6.91 3.37 -8.81
CA ALA A 98 -7.02 2.40 -9.91
C ALA A 98 -8.10 2.75 -10.96
N GLN A 99 -8.74 3.92 -10.88
CA GLN A 99 -9.84 4.34 -11.76
C GLN A 99 -9.34 5.29 -12.88
N ALA A 100 -9.95 5.24 -14.07
CA ALA A 100 -9.58 6.11 -15.21
C ALA A 100 -10.79 6.90 -15.74
N ALA A 101 -11.07 8.07 -15.14
CA ALA A 101 -12.18 8.93 -15.54
C ALA A 101 -12.10 9.33 -17.03
N ASN A 102 -13.12 9.00 -17.83
CA ASN A 102 -13.11 9.21 -19.29
C ASN A 102 -11.91 8.56 -20.02
N GLY A 103 -11.33 7.51 -19.45
CA GLY A 103 -10.18 6.79 -20.00
C GLY A 103 -10.46 5.31 -20.20
N VAL A 104 -9.42 4.49 -20.15
CA VAL A 104 -9.52 3.04 -20.20
C VAL A 104 -8.90 2.43 -18.95
N VAL A 105 -9.62 1.53 -18.30
CA VAL A 105 -9.06 0.69 -17.24
C VAL A 105 -8.57 -0.60 -17.87
N ILE A 106 -7.35 -1.04 -17.54
CA ILE A 106 -6.87 -2.38 -17.87
C ILE A 106 -7.14 -3.27 -16.68
N ASP A 107 -8.03 -4.25 -16.85
CA ASP A 107 -8.22 -5.35 -15.90
C ASP A 107 -7.02 -6.29 -16.01
N MET A 108 -6.05 -6.14 -15.11
CA MET A 108 -4.81 -6.91 -15.13
C MET A 108 -5.03 -8.38 -14.71
N SER A 109 -6.24 -8.80 -14.29
CA SER A 109 -6.46 -10.16 -13.80
C SER A 109 -6.02 -11.23 -14.80
N GLY A 110 -5.17 -12.16 -14.35
CA GLY A 110 -4.60 -13.23 -15.18
C GLY A 110 -5.62 -14.19 -15.79
N ARG A 111 -6.91 -14.09 -15.43
CA ARG A 111 -8.03 -14.87 -15.98
C ARG A 111 -8.26 -14.69 -17.48
N TRP A 112 -7.73 -13.62 -18.07
CA TRP A 112 -7.87 -13.29 -19.50
C TRP A 112 -6.68 -13.70 -20.36
N LEU A 113 -5.55 -14.06 -19.74
CA LEU A 113 -4.34 -14.46 -20.43
C LEU A 113 -4.57 -15.79 -21.16
N ARG A 114 -3.97 -15.91 -22.36
CA ARG A 114 -4.14 -17.12 -23.18
C ARG A 114 -3.39 -18.32 -22.58
N VAL A 115 -3.88 -19.53 -22.84
CA VAL A 115 -3.34 -20.80 -22.31
C VAL A 115 -1.83 -20.99 -22.51
N ALA A 116 -1.25 -20.43 -23.58
CA ALA A 116 0.20 -20.48 -23.80
C ALA A 116 1.00 -19.65 -22.78
N ASP A 117 0.40 -18.59 -22.23
CA ASP A 117 0.93 -17.73 -21.18
C ASP A 117 0.50 -18.16 -19.77
N GLU A 118 -0.35 -19.19 -19.59
CA GLU A 118 -0.65 -19.73 -18.24
C GLU A 118 0.62 -20.22 -17.53
N ARG A 119 1.56 -20.82 -18.28
CA ARG A 119 2.89 -21.18 -17.75
C ARG A 119 3.81 -19.98 -17.47
N ARG A 120 3.41 -18.77 -17.86
CA ARG A 120 4.08 -17.50 -17.57
C ARG A 120 3.34 -16.66 -16.52
N ARG A 121 2.12 -17.08 -16.10
CA ARG A 121 1.39 -16.44 -15.00
C ARG A 121 2.14 -16.57 -13.69
N VAL A 122 2.58 -17.79 -13.36
CA VAL A 122 3.46 -18.08 -12.23
C VAL A 122 4.44 -19.18 -12.62
N ALA A 123 5.72 -18.84 -12.81
CA ALA A 123 6.81 -19.75 -13.15
C ALA A 123 7.82 -19.78 -11.99
N VAL A 124 7.82 -20.88 -11.25
CA VAL A 124 8.69 -21.08 -10.07
C VAL A 124 10.00 -21.73 -10.50
N GLU A 125 11.11 -21.10 -10.13
CA GLU A 125 12.48 -21.57 -10.32
C GLU A 125 13.16 -21.74 -8.95
N GLU A 126 14.38 -22.30 -8.88
CA GLU A 126 15.02 -22.72 -7.61
C GLU A 126 15.15 -21.63 -6.53
N ARG A 127 15.15 -20.35 -6.90
CA ARG A 127 15.37 -19.21 -5.97
C ARG A 127 14.46 -18.01 -6.20
N TYR A 128 13.59 -18.05 -7.20
CA TYR A 128 12.70 -16.95 -7.54
C TYR A 128 11.42 -17.46 -8.20
N VAL A 129 10.40 -16.61 -8.25
CA VAL A 129 9.21 -16.81 -9.07
C VAL A 129 9.08 -15.67 -10.07
N ASP A 130 8.93 -16.00 -11.35
CA ASP A 130 8.50 -15.05 -12.38
C ASP A 130 6.97 -15.07 -12.43
N VAL A 131 6.35 -13.92 -12.21
CA VAL A 131 4.90 -13.79 -12.05
C VAL A 131 4.33 -12.64 -12.87
N TRP A 132 3.14 -12.84 -13.46
CA TRP A 132 2.40 -11.78 -14.14
C TRP A 132 1.90 -10.71 -13.14
N GLY A 133 2.02 -9.44 -13.49
CA GLY A 133 1.78 -8.31 -12.58
C GLY A 133 0.35 -8.22 -12.01
N GLY A 134 -0.62 -8.90 -12.62
CA GLY A 134 -2.00 -8.98 -12.12
C GLY A 134 -2.37 -10.25 -11.36
N GLU A 135 -1.45 -11.20 -11.14
CA GLU A 135 -1.69 -12.35 -10.26
C GLU A 135 -1.84 -11.91 -8.81
N LEU A 136 -2.62 -12.66 -8.03
CA LEU A 136 -2.78 -12.42 -6.59
C LEU A 136 -1.68 -13.11 -5.79
N TRP A 137 -1.28 -12.53 -4.66
CA TRP A 137 -0.27 -13.14 -3.78
C TRP A 137 -0.68 -14.51 -3.22
N ILE A 138 -1.98 -14.79 -3.09
CA ILE A 138 -2.48 -16.13 -2.75
C ILE A 138 -2.18 -17.17 -3.84
N ASP A 139 -2.30 -16.80 -5.13
CA ASP A 139 -1.98 -17.68 -6.25
C ASP A 139 -0.46 -17.92 -6.35
N VAL A 140 0.34 -16.89 -6.05
CA VAL A 140 1.81 -17.01 -5.93
C VAL A 140 2.20 -17.96 -4.81
N LEU A 141 1.63 -17.78 -3.60
CA LEU A 141 1.89 -18.65 -2.44
C LEU A 141 1.57 -20.11 -2.78
N ASN A 142 0.38 -20.38 -3.31
CA ASN A 142 -0.06 -21.72 -3.67
C ASN A 142 0.86 -22.38 -4.70
N ALA A 143 1.33 -21.61 -5.70
CA ALA A 143 2.27 -22.09 -6.70
C ALA A 143 3.66 -22.37 -6.13
N THR A 144 4.22 -21.50 -5.28
CA THR A 144 5.57 -21.69 -4.72
C THR A 144 5.62 -22.79 -3.67
N LEU A 145 4.56 -22.95 -2.86
CA LEU A 145 4.46 -24.02 -1.85
C LEU A 145 4.54 -25.42 -2.49
N ALA A 146 4.08 -25.59 -3.73
CA ALA A 146 4.22 -26.85 -4.47
C ALA A 146 5.69 -27.24 -4.75
N TYR A 147 6.62 -26.29 -4.67
CA TYR A 147 8.07 -26.48 -4.78
C TYR A 147 8.79 -26.43 -3.41
N GLY A 148 8.04 -26.28 -2.31
CA GLY A 148 8.62 -26.08 -0.97
C GLY A 148 9.26 -24.71 -0.78
N LEU A 149 8.83 -23.70 -1.55
CA LEU A 149 9.37 -22.34 -1.53
C LEU A 149 8.27 -21.30 -1.23
N ALA A 150 8.68 -20.13 -0.73
CA ALA A 150 7.79 -19.01 -0.45
C ALA A 150 8.49 -17.65 -0.67
N PRO A 151 7.76 -16.59 -1.07
CA PRO A 151 8.20 -15.22 -0.87
C PRO A 151 8.52 -14.91 0.61
N ARG A 152 9.46 -14.00 0.83
CA ARG A 152 9.98 -13.67 2.18
C ARG A 152 9.22 -12.54 2.88
N SER A 153 8.63 -11.65 2.08
CA SER A 153 7.92 -10.46 2.53
C SER A 153 6.51 -10.44 1.95
N TRP A 154 5.54 -10.07 2.78
CA TRP A 154 4.12 -10.27 2.51
C TRP A 154 3.31 -8.99 2.75
N THR A 155 2.05 -9.05 2.34
CA THR A 155 0.98 -8.18 2.82
C THR A 155 0.04 -9.00 3.69
N ASP A 156 -0.62 -8.35 4.65
CA ASP A 156 -1.59 -9.00 5.54
C ASP A 156 -2.75 -9.69 4.81
N TYR A 157 -3.09 -9.16 3.64
CA TYR A 157 -4.12 -9.68 2.77
C TYR A 157 -3.51 -10.14 1.45
N LEU A 158 -3.76 -11.39 1.08
CA LEU A 158 -3.13 -12.05 -0.07
C LEU A 158 -3.93 -11.92 -1.38
N TYR A 159 -5.17 -11.47 -1.33
CA TYR A 159 -6.00 -11.18 -2.51
C TYR A 159 -5.71 -9.75 -3.03
N LEU A 160 -4.42 -9.41 -3.06
CA LEU A 160 -3.87 -8.21 -3.67
C LEU A 160 -3.00 -8.64 -4.86
N SER A 161 -3.02 -7.86 -5.94
CA SER A 161 -2.21 -8.14 -7.13
C SER A 161 -0.74 -7.75 -6.92
N VAL A 162 0.19 -8.56 -7.41
CA VAL A 162 1.65 -8.33 -7.35
C VAL A 162 2.03 -6.91 -7.77
N GLY A 163 1.70 -6.49 -9.00
CA GLY A 163 2.04 -5.17 -9.52
C GLY A 163 1.37 -4.02 -8.73
N GLY A 164 0.21 -4.28 -8.10
CA GLY A 164 -0.48 -3.32 -7.25
C GLY A 164 0.25 -3.06 -5.93
N THR A 165 0.71 -4.12 -5.24
CA THR A 165 1.49 -3.94 -4.00
C THR A 165 2.90 -3.42 -4.28
N LEU A 166 3.55 -3.89 -5.35
CA LEU A 166 4.86 -3.39 -5.80
C LEU A 166 4.83 -1.93 -6.26
N SER A 167 3.70 -1.44 -6.77
CA SER A 167 3.51 0.00 -7.05
C SER A 167 3.42 0.85 -5.78
N ASN A 168 3.36 0.27 -4.59
CA ASN A 168 3.24 0.98 -3.30
C ASN A 168 4.41 0.69 -2.35
N GLY A 169 4.77 -0.59 -2.16
CA GLY A 169 5.79 -1.07 -1.21
C GLY A 169 5.63 -2.56 -0.84
N GLY A 170 4.52 -2.90 -0.18
CA GLY A 170 4.12 -4.24 0.26
C GLY A 170 4.66 -4.53 1.65
N ILE A 171 3.85 -4.31 2.70
CA ILE A 171 4.27 -4.49 4.10
C ILE A 171 3.31 -5.37 4.89
N SER A 172 3.89 -6.09 5.84
CA SER A 172 3.32 -6.87 6.94
C SER A 172 4.44 -7.11 7.96
N GLY A 173 4.19 -7.87 9.02
CA GLY A 173 5.12 -8.13 10.12
C GLY A 173 6.47 -8.76 9.79
N GLN A 174 6.79 -9.15 8.55
CA GLN A 174 8.14 -9.60 8.13
C GLN A 174 9.03 -8.43 7.65
N THR A 175 8.45 -7.26 7.38
CA THR A 175 9.11 -6.09 6.75
C THR A 175 10.34 -5.62 7.51
N PHE A 176 10.32 -5.73 8.84
CA PHE A 176 11.45 -5.32 9.68
C PHE A 176 12.73 -6.15 9.45
N ASN A 177 12.61 -7.39 8.95
CA ASN A 177 13.74 -8.27 8.65
C ASN A 177 14.05 -8.34 7.14
N HIS A 178 13.03 -8.58 6.32
CA HIS A 178 13.22 -8.83 4.88
C HIS A 178 13.01 -7.58 4.00
N GLY A 179 12.64 -6.45 4.61
CA GLY A 179 12.19 -5.27 3.87
C GLY A 179 10.79 -5.46 3.26
N PRO A 180 10.22 -4.41 2.66
CA PRO A 180 8.94 -4.50 1.96
C PRO A 180 9.08 -5.36 0.70
N GLN A 181 7.95 -5.78 0.11
CA GLN A 181 7.93 -6.59 -1.12
C GLN A 181 8.75 -5.96 -2.26
N ILE A 182 8.76 -4.63 -2.39
CA ILE A 182 9.59 -3.92 -3.39
C ILE A 182 11.09 -4.20 -3.28
N THR A 183 11.61 -4.45 -2.08
CA THR A 183 13.04 -4.81 -1.86
C THR A 183 13.32 -6.30 -2.06
N ASN A 184 12.30 -7.11 -2.37
CA ASN A 184 12.41 -8.54 -2.66
C ASN A 184 12.19 -8.85 -4.15
N VAL A 185 12.21 -7.84 -5.01
CA VAL A 185 12.12 -7.95 -6.48
C VAL A 185 13.52 -7.97 -7.08
N LEU A 186 13.77 -8.88 -8.02
CA LEU A 186 15.05 -9.00 -8.73
C LEU A 186 15.02 -8.39 -10.14
N GLN A 187 13.84 -8.32 -10.76
CA GLN A 187 13.63 -7.82 -12.12
C GLN A 187 12.14 -7.54 -12.37
N LEU A 188 11.82 -6.60 -13.25
CA LEU A 188 10.47 -6.30 -13.74
C LEU A 188 10.44 -6.30 -15.28
N ASP A 189 9.28 -6.59 -15.88
CA ASP A 189 8.95 -6.18 -17.25
C ASP A 189 7.83 -5.13 -17.19
N VAL A 190 8.10 -3.93 -17.72
CA VAL A 190 7.25 -2.75 -17.56
C VAL A 190 6.85 -2.19 -18.92
N VAL A 191 5.55 -1.93 -19.11
CA VAL A 191 5.05 -1.12 -20.23
C VAL A 191 5.05 0.35 -19.79
N THR A 192 6.04 1.11 -20.27
CA THR A 192 6.22 2.55 -19.97
C THR A 192 5.07 3.41 -20.51
N GLY A 193 5.00 4.69 -20.09
CA GLY A 193 3.99 5.64 -20.59
C GLY A 193 4.03 5.91 -22.10
N LYS A 194 5.13 5.56 -22.78
CA LYS A 194 5.27 5.58 -24.25
C LYS A 194 4.72 4.32 -24.93
N GLY A 195 4.36 3.31 -24.14
CA GLY A 195 3.94 1.98 -24.58
C GLY A 195 5.09 1.10 -25.06
N ASP A 196 6.32 1.37 -24.59
CA ASP A 196 7.46 0.49 -24.82
C ASP A 196 7.58 -0.50 -23.66
N LEU A 197 7.70 -1.80 -24.00
CA LEU A 197 7.92 -2.88 -23.05
C LEU A 197 9.43 -2.99 -22.77
N VAL A 198 9.81 -2.74 -21.52
CA VAL A 198 11.20 -2.66 -21.07
C VAL A 198 11.40 -3.61 -19.89
N THR A 199 12.44 -4.44 -19.95
CA THR A 199 12.90 -5.23 -18.79
C THR A 199 13.87 -4.37 -17.97
N CYS A 200 13.72 -4.37 -16.65
CA CYS A 200 14.58 -3.59 -15.76
C CYS A 200 14.92 -4.33 -14.43
N SER A 201 16.09 -4.04 -13.87
CA SER A 201 16.65 -4.57 -12.62
C SER A 201 17.64 -3.56 -12.03
N GLU A 202 18.35 -3.91 -10.96
CA GLU A 202 19.48 -3.09 -10.46
C GLU A 202 20.58 -2.89 -11.52
N GLU A 203 20.79 -3.87 -12.41
CA GLU A 203 21.87 -3.86 -13.42
C GLU A 203 21.44 -3.34 -14.81
N GLU A 204 20.14 -3.32 -15.12
CA GLU A 204 19.58 -2.98 -16.43
C GLU A 204 18.41 -2.00 -16.29
N ASN A 205 18.44 -0.87 -17.00
CA ASN A 205 17.39 0.17 -16.94
C ASN A 205 17.05 0.59 -15.49
N THR A 206 18.09 0.71 -14.65
CA THR A 206 18.04 0.89 -13.19
C THR A 206 17.12 2.02 -12.73
N GLU A 207 17.12 3.17 -13.42
CA GLU A 207 16.24 4.31 -13.08
C GLU A 207 14.74 3.95 -13.22
N LEU A 208 14.37 3.16 -14.23
CA LEU A 208 13.00 2.67 -14.39
C LEU A 208 12.66 1.60 -13.33
N PHE A 209 13.63 0.75 -12.96
CA PHE A 209 13.44 -0.27 -11.93
C PHE A 209 13.08 0.35 -10.57
N HIS A 210 13.93 1.24 -10.03
CA HIS A 210 13.64 1.89 -8.76
C HIS A 210 12.45 2.88 -8.85
N GLY A 211 12.29 3.57 -9.99
CA GLY A 211 11.17 4.48 -10.20
C GLY A 211 9.80 3.79 -10.12
N VAL A 212 9.66 2.61 -10.74
CA VAL A 212 8.40 1.83 -10.73
C VAL A 212 8.08 1.22 -9.37
N LEU A 213 9.09 0.79 -8.62
CA LEU A 213 8.94 0.26 -7.26
C LEU A 213 8.51 1.36 -6.29
N GLY A 214 7.31 1.24 -5.72
CA GLY A 214 6.67 2.33 -4.96
C GLY A 214 6.15 3.49 -5.82
N GLY A 215 6.21 3.38 -7.15
CA GLY A 215 5.98 4.47 -8.10
C GLY A 215 4.52 4.84 -8.38
N LEU A 216 3.56 4.29 -7.63
CA LEU A 216 2.12 4.51 -7.78
C LEU A 216 1.60 4.38 -9.24
N GLY A 217 2.19 3.46 -10.01
CA GLY A 217 1.88 3.24 -11.43
C GLY A 217 2.22 4.40 -12.37
N GLN A 218 2.97 5.42 -11.92
CA GLN A 218 3.21 6.65 -12.68
C GLN A 218 4.24 6.51 -13.82
N PHE A 219 5.15 5.53 -13.74
CA PHE A 219 6.25 5.35 -14.69
C PHE A 219 5.99 4.24 -15.71
N GLY A 220 5.03 3.36 -15.42
CA GLY A 220 4.67 2.25 -16.29
C GLY A 220 3.80 1.20 -15.59
N ILE A 221 3.31 0.24 -16.38
CA ILE A 221 2.50 -0.89 -15.93
C ILE A 221 3.40 -2.11 -15.79
N ILE A 222 3.52 -2.63 -14.56
CA ILE A 222 4.23 -3.90 -14.28
C ILE A 222 3.44 -5.05 -14.95
N THR A 223 4.05 -5.70 -15.93
CA THR A 223 3.50 -6.88 -16.61
C THR A 223 4.12 -8.18 -16.11
N ARG A 224 5.39 -8.17 -15.70
CA ARG A 224 6.02 -9.28 -14.96
C ARG A 224 6.83 -8.73 -13.80
N ALA A 225 6.90 -9.48 -12.70
CA ALA A 225 7.90 -9.32 -11.66
C ALA A 225 8.64 -10.64 -11.41
N ARG A 226 9.94 -10.55 -11.09
CA ARG A 226 10.73 -11.65 -10.54
C ARG A 226 10.91 -11.44 -9.04
N ILE A 227 10.36 -12.31 -8.22
CA ILE A 227 10.35 -12.18 -6.76
C ILE A 227 11.27 -13.22 -6.15
N ALA A 228 12.12 -12.82 -5.19
CA ALA A 228 13.00 -13.73 -4.47
C ALA A 228 12.23 -14.69 -3.55
N LEU A 229 12.67 -15.95 -3.51
CA LEU A 229 12.09 -17.00 -2.68
C LEU A 229 13.05 -17.46 -1.57
N GLU A 230 12.50 -18.15 -0.57
CA GLU A 230 13.20 -18.90 0.47
C GLU A 230 12.51 -20.26 0.71
N PRO A 231 13.15 -21.22 1.41
CA PRO A 231 12.51 -22.47 1.82
C PRO A 231 11.28 -22.22 2.68
N ALA A 232 10.12 -22.74 2.26
CA ALA A 232 8.87 -22.52 2.96
C ALA A 232 8.85 -23.24 4.33
N PRO A 233 8.64 -22.53 5.45
CA PRO A 233 8.37 -23.19 6.72
C PRO A 233 7.02 -23.91 6.65
N HIS A 234 6.86 -24.95 7.46
CA HIS A 234 5.68 -25.82 7.37
C HIS A 234 4.56 -25.39 8.32
N ARG A 235 4.94 -24.78 9.44
CA ARG A 235 4.05 -24.43 10.55
C ARG A 235 4.51 -23.13 11.19
N VAL A 236 3.58 -22.50 11.89
CA VAL A 236 3.78 -21.22 12.58
C VAL A 236 3.24 -21.35 13.99
N ARG A 237 4.09 -21.08 14.97
CA ARG A 237 3.65 -20.83 16.34
C ARG A 237 3.29 -19.36 16.45
N TRP A 238 1.99 -19.08 16.48
CA TRP A 238 1.43 -17.73 16.49
C TRP A 238 1.05 -17.35 17.91
N ILE A 239 1.60 -16.24 18.39
CA ILE A 239 1.51 -15.82 19.80
C ILE A 239 1.01 -14.38 19.87
N ARG A 240 0.13 -14.13 20.84
CA ARG A 240 -0.34 -12.80 21.21
C ARG A 240 -0.20 -12.58 22.71
N VAL A 241 0.20 -11.37 23.10
CA VAL A 241 0.27 -10.93 24.50
C VAL A 241 -0.22 -9.50 24.66
N LEU A 242 -0.73 -9.16 25.85
CA LEU A 242 -1.38 -7.88 26.13
C LEU A 242 -0.50 -6.96 26.97
N TYR A 243 -0.60 -5.66 26.72
CA TYR A 243 0.02 -4.57 27.47
C TYR A 243 -1.00 -3.48 27.81
N THR A 244 -0.83 -2.83 28.96
CA THR A 244 -1.53 -1.57 29.33
C THR A 244 -0.64 -0.33 29.19
N ASN A 245 0.69 -0.50 29.20
CA ASN A 245 1.64 0.59 29.07
C ASN A 245 2.21 0.64 27.65
N PHE A 246 1.94 1.76 26.97
CA PHE A 246 2.39 1.99 25.60
C PHE A 246 3.92 1.98 25.44
N SER A 247 4.65 2.58 26.39
CA SER A 247 6.12 2.64 26.33
C SER A 247 6.75 1.26 26.52
N THR A 248 6.15 0.41 27.34
CA THR A 248 6.56 -0.99 27.52
C THR A 248 6.31 -1.77 26.22
N PHE A 249 5.11 -1.64 25.65
CA PHE A 249 4.71 -2.27 24.39
C PHE A 249 5.63 -1.88 23.21
N THR A 250 5.87 -0.59 22.99
CA THR A 250 6.73 -0.12 21.89
C THR A 250 8.19 -0.50 22.08
N ARG A 251 8.73 -0.39 23.29
CA ARG A 251 10.10 -0.85 23.62
C ARG A 251 10.27 -2.35 23.34
N ASP A 252 9.26 -3.16 23.67
CA ASP A 252 9.32 -4.61 23.47
C ASP A 252 9.21 -4.98 21.99
N GLN A 253 8.39 -4.27 21.20
CA GLN A 253 8.38 -4.38 19.73
C GLN A 253 9.75 -3.98 19.13
N GLU A 254 10.30 -2.82 19.52
CA GLU A 254 11.62 -2.35 19.07
C GLU A 254 12.73 -3.35 19.40
N TYR A 255 12.71 -3.90 20.62
CA TYR A 255 13.66 -4.93 21.04
C TYR A 255 13.58 -6.15 20.12
N LEU A 256 12.39 -6.69 19.83
CA LEU A 256 12.24 -7.85 18.95
C LEU A 256 12.77 -7.62 17.53
N ILE A 257 12.45 -6.47 16.92
CA ILE A 257 12.93 -6.16 15.56
C ILE A 257 14.44 -5.85 15.50
N SER A 258 15.05 -5.47 16.63
CA SER A 258 16.50 -5.21 16.74
C SER A 258 17.37 -6.47 16.81
N LEU A 259 16.77 -7.65 16.99
CA LEU A 259 17.50 -8.94 17.04
C LEU A 259 17.97 -9.42 15.65
N HIS A 260 17.57 -8.73 14.59
CA HIS A 260 17.89 -9.09 13.20
C HIS A 260 18.86 -8.07 12.60
N GLY A 261 19.81 -8.54 11.78
CA GLY A 261 20.86 -7.71 11.18
C GLY A 261 22.17 -7.58 11.98
N THR A 262 22.39 -8.42 12.98
CA THR A 262 23.69 -8.58 13.65
C THR A 262 24.60 -9.55 12.88
N GLU A 263 25.89 -9.23 12.72
CA GLU A 263 26.87 -10.07 11.98
C GLU A 263 27.03 -11.50 12.54
N GLU A 264 26.60 -11.74 13.78
CA GLU A 264 26.41 -13.07 14.36
C GLU A 264 25.11 -13.71 13.83
N GLU A 265 25.07 -14.03 12.53
CA GLU A 265 24.05 -14.91 11.94
C GLU A 265 24.40 -16.38 12.20
N GLU A 266 24.33 -16.81 13.47
CA GLU A 266 24.13 -18.23 13.76
C GLU A 266 22.72 -18.63 13.28
N GLU A 267 22.64 -19.70 12.48
CA GLU A 267 21.42 -20.16 11.78
C GLU A 267 20.25 -20.53 12.70
N ASP A 268 20.47 -20.66 14.01
CA ASP A 268 19.48 -21.17 14.95
C ASP A 268 19.75 -20.68 16.40
N SER A 269 19.16 -19.53 16.78
CA SER A 269 18.56 -19.33 18.14
C SER A 269 18.07 -17.89 18.42
N GLY A 270 16.80 -17.76 18.78
CA GLY A 270 16.28 -16.65 19.58
C GLY A 270 15.75 -15.46 18.79
N LYS A 271 14.94 -15.68 17.75
CA LYS A 271 14.28 -14.61 16.97
C LYS A 271 12.83 -14.99 16.62
N PHE A 272 11.98 -13.99 16.37
CA PHE A 272 10.68 -14.18 15.72
C PHE A 272 10.77 -13.70 14.27
N GLU A 273 10.08 -14.36 13.34
CA GLU A 273 10.10 -14.04 11.91
C GLU A 273 8.94 -13.10 11.49
N TYR A 274 8.02 -12.82 12.42
CA TYR A 274 6.93 -11.86 12.25
C TYR A 274 6.70 -11.09 13.54
N VAL A 275 6.56 -9.77 13.45
CA VAL A 275 6.24 -8.85 14.56
C VAL A 275 5.25 -7.79 14.10
N GLU A 276 4.06 -7.78 14.70
CA GLU A 276 3.04 -6.74 14.53
C GLU A 276 2.48 -6.30 15.90
N GLY A 277 1.46 -5.44 15.87
CA GLY A 277 0.67 -5.14 17.05
C GLY A 277 -0.59 -4.35 16.76
N PHE A 278 -1.47 -4.29 17.76
CA PHE A 278 -2.80 -3.67 17.63
C PHE A 278 -3.11 -2.77 18.81
N VAL A 279 -3.88 -1.70 18.55
CA VAL A 279 -4.51 -0.87 19.59
C VAL A 279 -5.96 -1.32 19.77
N MET A 280 -6.36 -1.55 21.03
CA MET A 280 -7.70 -1.99 21.40
C MET A 280 -8.32 -1.02 22.41
N ALA A 281 -9.41 -0.36 22.02
CA ALA A 281 -10.24 0.43 22.93
C ALA A 281 -11.32 -0.43 23.61
N ASP A 282 -11.79 0.01 24.78
CA ASP A 282 -12.68 -0.76 25.67
C ASP A 282 -13.95 -1.34 24.97
N GLU A 283 -14.66 -0.54 24.18
CA GLU A 283 -15.86 -1.03 23.45
C GLU A 283 -15.52 -2.01 22.31
N GLY A 284 -14.32 -1.89 21.72
CA GLY A 284 -13.79 -2.82 20.73
C GLY A 284 -13.57 -4.23 21.28
N LEU A 285 -13.27 -4.35 22.59
CA LEU A 285 -13.11 -5.63 23.28
C LEU A 285 -14.39 -6.48 23.31
N VAL A 286 -15.56 -5.88 23.05
CA VAL A 286 -16.86 -6.54 23.18
C VAL A 286 -17.40 -7.10 21.87
N ASN A 287 -17.27 -6.37 20.76
CA ASN A 287 -18.16 -6.54 19.60
C ASN A 287 -17.60 -7.29 18.38
N ASN A 288 -16.29 -7.21 18.05
CA ASN A 288 -15.78 -7.77 16.77
C ASN A 288 -14.68 -8.85 16.88
N TRP A 289 -13.67 -8.66 17.73
CA TRP A 289 -12.44 -9.47 17.74
C TRP A 289 -12.54 -10.87 18.40
N ARG A 290 -13.53 -11.10 19.27
CA ARG A 290 -13.55 -12.22 20.25
C ARG A 290 -13.49 -13.64 19.66
N SER A 291 -13.89 -13.86 18.41
CA SER A 291 -13.99 -15.23 17.87
C SER A 291 -12.67 -15.88 17.49
N SER A 292 -11.63 -15.08 17.26
CA SER A 292 -10.36 -15.55 16.65
C SER A 292 -9.17 -15.37 17.59
N PHE A 293 -9.23 -14.39 18.50
CA PHE A 293 -8.15 -14.05 19.44
C PHE A 293 -8.12 -14.95 20.68
N LEU A 294 -9.27 -15.46 21.12
CA LEU A 294 -9.39 -16.17 22.39
C LEU A 294 -9.69 -17.65 22.12
N SER A 295 -8.69 -18.51 22.34
CA SER A 295 -8.96 -19.95 22.45
C SER A 295 -9.95 -20.19 23.60
N PRO A 296 -11.04 -20.96 23.41
CA PRO A 296 -11.97 -21.32 24.48
C PRO A 296 -11.31 -22.01 25.68
N GLN A 297 -10.07 -22.50 25.49
CA GLN A 297 -9.29 -23.22 26.49
C GLN A 297 -8.58 -22.31 27.51
N ASN A 298 -8.39 -21.02 27.21
CA ASN A 298 -7.70 -20.09 28.12
C ASN A 298 -8.46 -18.75 28.25
N PRO A 299 -9.62 -18.73 28.92
CA PRO A 299 -10.40 -17.51 29.14
C PRO A 299 -9.74 -16.62 30.20
N VAL A 300 -8.76 -15.82 29.77
CA VAL A 300 -8.31 -14.66 30.55
C VAL A 300 -9.55 -13.81 30.83
N ASN A 301 -9.74 -13.39 32.09
CA ASN A 301 -10.87 -12.54 32.47
C ASN A 301 -10.63 -11.10 31.99
N ILE A 302 -10.74 -10.89 30.68
CA ILE A 302 -10.52 -9.58 30.03
C ILE A 302 -11.47 -8.53 30.59
N SER A 303 -12.66 -8.91 31.07
CA SER A 303 -13.57 -8.02 31.79
C SER A 303 -12.96 -7.41 33.07
N SER A 304 -12.05 -8.13 33.73
CA SER A 304 -11.29 -7.62 34.88
C SER A 304 -10.05 -6.80 34.51
N LEU A 305 -9.50 -7.01 33.30
CA LEU A 305 -8.42 -6.20 32.75
C LEU A 305 -8.97 -4.86 32.22
N ALA A 306 -10.06 -4.88 31.46
CA ALA A 306 -10.74 -3.72 30.86
C ALA A 306 -11.03 -2.61 31.88
N ALA A 307 -11.41 -2.98 33.11
CA ALA A 307 -11.62 -2.03 34.22
C ALA A 307 -10.36 -1.25 34.67
N ALA A 308 -9.16 -1.62 34.20
CA ALA A 308 -7.89 -1.05 34.64
C ALA A 308 -7.23 -0.06 33.65
N ALA A 309 -7.65 -0.02 32.38
CA ALA A 309 -7.12 0.91 31.39
C ALA A 309 -8.13 1.18 30.24
N PRO A 310 -8.22 2.40 29.69
CA PRO A 310 -9.15 2.71 28.59
C PRO A 310 -8.68 2.15 27.23
N VAL A 311 -7.38 1.86 27.09
CA VAL A 311 -6.74 1.35 25.87
C VAL A 311 -5.76 0.24 26.26
N PHE A 312 -5.77 -0.84 25.49
CA PHE A 312 -4.82 -1.95 25.56
C PHE A 312 -4.05 -2.06 24.25
N TYR A 313 -2.86 -2.66 24.34
CA TYR A 313 -2.01 -2.92 23.18
C TYR A 313 -1.78 -4.44 23.09
N CYS A 314 -1.93 -5.00 21.91
CA CYS A 314 -1.63 -6.39 21.62
C CYS A 314 -0.30 -6.43 20.87
N LEU A 315 0.67 -7.20 21.37
CA LEU A 315 1.84 -7.62 20.58
C LEU A 315 1.48 -8.94 19.91
N GLU A 316 1.64 -9.00 18.59
CA GLU A 316 1.43 -10.22 17.81
C GLU A 316 2.74 -10.65 17.16
N ILE A 317 3.15 -11.88 17.40
CA ILE A 317 4.45 -12.41 16.98
C ILE A 317 4.29 -13.84 16.48
N ALA A 318 5.14 -14.24 15.55
CA ALA A 318 5.10 -15.59 15.00
C ALA A 318 6.50 -16.19 14.89
N LYS A 319 6.61 -17.47 15.24
CA LYS A 319 7.80 -18.29 15.06
C LYS A 319 7.54 -19.34 13.98
N ASN A 320 8.23 -19.23 12.87
CA ASN A 320 8.20 -20.15 11.74
C ASN A 320 9.04 -21.39 12.05
N TYR A 321 8.57 -22.59 11.67
CA TYR A 321 9.36 -23.81 11.85
C TYR A 321 9.04 -24.92 10.84
N PHE A 322 10.02 -25.82 10.67
CA PHE A 322 9.92 -27.00 9.81
C PHE A 322 9.45 -28.21 10.62
N ARG A 323 8.74 -29.18 10.00
CA ARG A 323 8.24 -30.40 10.69
C ARG A 323 9.34 -31.31 11.25
N SER A 324 10.59 -31.10 10.85
CA SER A 324 11.78 -31.80 11.36
C SER A 324 12.32 -31.22 12.67
N SER A 325 11.87 -30.03 13.07
CA SER A 325 12.35 -29.31 14.26
C SER A 325 11.79 -29.97 15.54
N PRO A 326 12.59 -30.23 16.59
CA PRO A 326 12.07 -30.77 17.85
C PRO A 326 11.21 -29.75 18.60
N ASP A 327 9.92 -30.05 18.82
CA ASP A 327 8.98 -29.16 19.52
C ASP A 327 9.53 -28.61 20.86
N ALA A 328 10.22 -29.46 21.63
CA ALA A 328 10.79 -29.08 22.93
C ALA A 328 11.95 -28.07 22.85
N ALA A 329 12.64 -27.96 21.70
CA ALA A 329 13.67 -26.95 21.48
C ALA A 329 13.02 -25.62 21.07
N LEU A 330 12.04 -25.67 20.17
CA LEU A 330 11.21 -24.54 19.75
C LEU A 330 10.52 -23.88 20.97
N ASP A 331 9.92 -24.68 21.84
CA ASP A 331 9.26 -24.18 23.06
C ASP A 331 10.25 -23.50 24.01
N GLN A 332 11.49 -24.01 24.14
CA GLN A 332 12.55 -23.41 24.96
C GLN A 332 13.05 -22.08 24.38
N GLU A 333 13.22 -21.99 23.06
CA GLU A 333 13.60 -20.77 22.35
C GLU A 333 12.53 -19.68 22.56
N ILE A 334 11.26 -20.02 22.30
CA ILE A 334 10.12 -19.12 22.49
C ILE A 334 10.03 -18.69 23.96
N GLU A 335 10.12 -19.60 24.92
CA GLU A 335 10.17 -19.24 26.34
C GLU A 335 11.32 -18.27 26.68
N ALA A 336 12.51 -18.49 26.11
CA ALA A 336 13.67 -17.63 26.34
C ALA A 336 13.50 -16.22 25.76
N LEU A 337 12.78 -16.08 24.65
CA LEU A 337 12.38 -14.78 24.10
C LEU A 337 11.31 -14.11 24.96
N MET A 338 10.23 -14.82 25.26
CA MET A 338 9.10 -14.29 26.02
C MET A 338 9.51 -13.84 27.44
N LYS A 339 10.48 -14.50 28.07
CA LYS A 339 11.06 -14.11 29.38
C LYS A 339 11.75 -12.73 29.38
N LYS A 340 12.05 -12.15 28.21
CA LYS A 340 12.65 -10.82 28.07
C LYS A 340 11.63 -9.70 27.85
N LEU A 341 10.35 -10.04 27.72
CA LEU A 341 9.25 -9.11 27.46
C LEU A 341 8.44 -8.85 28.74
N GLU A 342 7.87 -7.65 28.86
CA GLU A 342 7.14 -7.17 30.05
C GLU A 342 5.61 -7.09 29.83
N PHE A 343 5.05 -8.04 29.07
CA PHE A 343 3.60 -8.15 28.88
C PHE A 343 2.86 -8.57 30.17
N ILE A 344 1.55 -8.40 30.19
CA ILE A 344 0.69 -8.72 31.34
C ILE A 344 0.76 -10.23 31.63
N PRO A 345 1.20 -10.66 32.84
CA PRO A 345 1.32 -12.07 33.17
C PRO A 345 -0.01 -12.83 32.99
N GLY A 346 0.05 -13.98 32.32
CA GLY A 346 -1.13 -14.79 32.01
C GLY A 346 -1.92 -14.34 30.77
N SER A 347 -1.54 -13.25 30.09
CA SER A 347 -2.18 -12.79 28.84
C SER A 347 -1.65 -13.49 27.57
N VAL A 348 -1.01 -14.65 27.70
CA VAL A 348 -0.41 -15.38 26.57
C VAL A 348 -1.47 -16.23 25.86
N PHE A 349 -1.73 -15.90 24.61
CA PHE A 349 -2.54 -16.68 23.70
C PHE A 349 -1.64 -17.26 22.62
N THR A 350 -1.68 -18.58 22.46
CA THR A 350 -0.82 -19.30 21.53
C THR A 350 -1.67 -20.23 20.68
N THR A 351 -1.48 -20.17 19.36
CA THR A 351 -2.03 -21.12 18.40
C THR A 351 -0.92 -21.69 17.53
N ASP A 352 -1.17 -22.85 16.95
CA ASP A 352 -0.19 -23.58 16.15
C ASP A 352 -0.88 -24.01 14.84
N VAL A 353 -0.47 -23.39 13.73
CA VAL A 353 -1.17 -23.42 12.45
C VAL A 353 -0.22 -23.79 11.30
N SER A 354 -0.75 -24.10 10.12
CA SER A 354 0.08 -24.18 8.92
C SER A 354 0.58 -22.77 8.51
N TYR A 355 1.68 -22.71 7.76
CA TYR A 355 2.20 -21.44 7.24
C TYR A 355 1.20 -20.75 6.28
N GLU A 356 0.55 -21.54 5.43
CA GLU A 356 -0.54 -21.12 4.56
C GLU A 356 -1.72 -20.53 5.36
N ASP A 357 -2.19 -21.24 6.40
CA ASP A 357 -3.28 -20.78 7.27
C ASP A 357 -2.98 -19.45 8.00
N PHE A 358 -1.71 -19.19 8.29
CA PHE A 358 -1.23 -17.97 8.95
C PHE A 358 -1.14 -16.80 7.97
N LEU A 359 -0.59 -17.01 6.77
CA LEU A 359 -0.53 -15.96 5.75
C LEU A 359 -1.93 -15.60 5.24
N ASP A 360 -2.80 -16.57 4.98
CA ASP A 360 -4.18 -16.35 4.52
C ASP A 360 -5.20 -16.08 5.65
N ARG A 361 -4.72 -15.70 6.84
CA ARG A 361 -5.57 -15.49 8.03
C ARG A 361 -6.69 -14.45 7.80
N VAL A 362 -6.44 -13.44 6.96
CA VAL A 362 -7.37 -12.33 6.71
C VAL A 362 -8.50 -12.72 5.75
N HIS A 363 -8.31 -13.68 4.84
CA HIS A 363 -9.41 -14.15 3.98
C HIS A 363 -10.54 -14.81 4.80
N LYS A 364 -10.20 -15.46 5.92
CA LYS A 364 -11.19 -16.00 6.87
C LYS A 364 -12.01 -14.89 7.55
N ALA A 365 -11.41 -13.71 7.78
CA ALA A 365 -12.10 -12.53 8.29
C ALA A 365 -12.98 -11.88 7.21
N GLU A 366 -12.45 -11.73 5.99
CA GLU A 366 -13.19 -11.28 4.80
C GLU A 366 -14.49 -12.09 4.61
N LEU A 367 -14.40 -13.41 4.51
CA LEU A 367 -15.58 -14.27 4.27
C LEU A 367 -16.67 -14.08 5.34
N LYS A 368 -16.26 -13.91 6.61
CA LYS A 368 -17.13 -13.66 7.76
C LYS A 368 -17.73 -12.23 7.75
N LEU A 369 -17.05 -11.24 7.20
CA LEU A 369 -17.57 -9.88 7.01
C LEU A 369 -18.51 -9.82 5.79
N ARG A 370 -18.15 -10.48 4.68
CA ARG A 370 -19.01 -10.67 3.50
C ARG A 370 -20.32 -11.35 3.87
N SER A 371 -20.31 -12.42 4.68
CA SER A 371 -21.53 -13.11 5.12
C SER A 371 -22.45 -12.26 6.02
N LYS A 372 -21.98 -11.09 6.47
CA LYS A 372 -22.75 -10.09 7.24
C LYS A 372 -23.09 -8.84 6.43
N GLY A 373 -22.63 -8.73 5.18
CA GLY A 373 -22.74 -7.51 4.37
C GLY A 373 -21.83 -6.36 4.83
N LEU A 374 -20.79 -6.66 5.63
CA LEU A 374 -19.90 -5.66 6.25
C LEU A 374 -18.57 -5.47 5.51
N TRP A 375 -18.33 -6.21 4.41
CA TRP A 375 -17.11 -6.07 3.59
C TRP A 375 -17.28 -5.15 2.38
N GLU A 376 -18.49 -4.97 1.87
CA GLU A 376 -18.74 -4.13 0.68
C GLU A 376 -19.35 -2.77 1.08
N VAL A 377 -18.71 -2.15 2.07
CA VAL A 377 -19.07 -0.86 2.67
C VAL A 377 -17.94 0.17 2.44
N PRO A 378 -18.14 1.48 2.67
CA PRO A 378 -17.06 2.44 2.51
C PRO A 378 -15.95 2.25 3.56
N HIS A 379 -14.69 2.33 3.12
CA HIS A 379 -13.50 2.16 3.95
C HIS A 379 -12.66 3.44 3.97
N PRO A 380 -12.99 4.42 4.84
CA PRO A 380 -12.20 5.63 5.03
C PRO A 380 -10.96 5.32 5.87
N TRP A 381 -10.05 4.49 5.38
CA TRP A 381 -8.84 4.11 6.11
C TRP A 381 -7.84 5.27 6.20
N LEU A 382 -6.97 5.18 7.20
CA LEU A 382 -5.86 6.10 7.39
C LEU A 382 -4.60 5.30 7.73
N ASN A 383 -3.69 5.21 6.76
CA ASN A 383 -2.42 4.49 6.86
C ASN A 383 -1.28 5.49 6.82
N LEU A 384 -0.41 5.47 7.83
CA LEU A 384 0.64 6.47 8.06
C LEU A 384 1.94 5.80 8.48
N PHE A 385 3.07 6.33 8.02
CA PHE A 385 4.34 6.10 8.70
C PHE A 385 4.60 7.21 9.72
N VAL A 386 4.88 6.82 10.97
CA VAL A 386 5.11 7.72 12.10
C VAL A 386 6.55 7.52 12.60
N PRO A 387 7.40 8.56 12.65
CA PRO A 387 8.77 8.43 13.14
C PRO A 387 8.79 7.92 14.60
N ARG A 388 9.75 7.06 14.95
CA ARG A 388 9.87 6.48 16.30
C ARG A 388 9.85 7.54 17.40
N SER A 389 10.59 8.63 17.25
CA SER A 389 10.67 9.71 18.24
C SER A 389 9.32 10.35 18.58
N ARG A 390 8.30 10.16 17.74
CA ARG A 390 6.98 10.81 17.80
C ARG A 390 5.83 9.84 18.05
N ILE A 391 6.10 8.54 18.17
CA ILE A 391 5.04 7.52 18.33
C ILE A 391 4.31 7.65 19.68
N ALA A 392 5.00 8.11 20.73
CA ALA A 392 4.40 8.40 22.03
C ALA A 392 3.42 9.58 21.98
N ASP A 393 3.82 10.69 21.32
CA ASP A 393 2.93 11.83 21.05
C ASP A 393 1.68 11.39 20.28
N PHE A 394 1.87 10.54 19.26
CA PHE A 394 0.78 10.00 18.46
C PHE A 394 -0.18 9.17 19.32
N ASN A 395 0.32 8.29 20.19
CA ASN A 395 -0.51 7.50 21.07
C ASN A 395 -1.35 8.37 22.04
N ASP A 396 -0.74 9.38 22.66
CA ASP A 396 -1.45 10.22 23.63
C ASP A 396 -2.44 11.18 22.96
N GLY A 397 -2.11 11.73 21.79
CA GLY A 397 -3.00 12.62 21.03
C GLY A 397 -4.08 11.92 20.21
N VAL A 398 -3.80 10.74 19.65
CA VAL A 398 -4.69 10.01 18.74
C VAL A 398 -5.40 8.87 19.46
N PHE A 399 -4.68 7.84 19.92
CA PHE A 399 -5.30 6.64 20.48
C PHE A 399 -6.05 6.96 21.80
N LYS A 400 -5.41 7.69 22.72
CA LYS A 400 -6.05 8.13 23.97
C LYS A 400 -6.87 9.42 23.83
N GLY A 401 -6.67 10.17 22.75
CA GLY A 401 -7.28 11.48 22.51
C GLY A 401 -8.40 11.45 21.47
N ILE A 402 -8.06 11.69 20.20
CA ILE A 402 -9.04 11.86 19.09
C ILE A 402 -9.94 10.62 18.88
N LEU A 403 -9.42 9.41 19.11
CA LEU A 403 -10.22 8.17 19.05
C LEU A 403 -10.99 7.94 20.35
N GLY A 404 -10.30 7.98 21.49
CA GLY A 404 -10.86 7.60 22.78
C GLY A 404 -11.41 6.17 22.72
N ASN A 405 -12.68 6.00 23.07
CA ASN A 405 -13.36 4.70 22.99
C ASN A 405 -14.00 4.42 21.61
N ASN A 406 -14.06 5.41 20.71
CA ASN A 406 -14.83 5.34 19.47
C ASN A 406 -13.98 4.81 18.31
N THR A 407 -13.81 3.49 18.25
CA THR A 407 -13.06 2.80 17.20
C THR A 407 -13.99 2.04 16.24
N SER A 408 -13.87 2.31 14.93
CA SER A 408 -14.39 1.42 13.89
C SER A 408 -13.23 0.64 13.27
N GLY A 409 -13.31 -0.70 13.28
CA GLY A 409 -12.31 -1.60 12.71
C GLY A 409 -11.01 -1.74 13.53
N PRO A 410 -10.09 -2.62 13.07
CA PRO A 410 -8.75 -2.78 13.65
C PRO A 410 -7.91 -1.50 13.56
N ILE A 411 -6.96 -1.37 14.49
CA ILE A 411 -5.91 -0.35 14.46
C ILE A 411 -4.57 -1.08 14.60
N LEU A 412 -3.78 -1.13 13.53
CA LEU A 412 -2.45 -1.74 13.55
C LEU A 412 -1.39 -0.71 13.94
N ILE A 413 -0.39 -1.18 14.67
CA ILE A 413 0.80 -0.42 15.04
C ILE A 413 2.01 -1.36 15.24
N TYR A 414 3.03 -1.16 14.42
CA TYR A 414 4.29 -1.92 14.54
C TYR A 414 5.49 -1.17 13.94
N PRO A 415 6.69 -1.33 14.53
CA PRO A 415 7.91 -0.70 14.04
C PRO A 415 8.53 -1.50 12.90
N MET A 416 9.30 -0.81 12.06
CA MET A 416 10.11 -1.36 10.98
C MET A 416 11.49 -0.72 10.99
N ASN A 417 12.49 -1.49 10.56
CA ASN A 417 13.88 -1.03 10.43
C ASN A 417 14.07 -0.32 9.08
N ARG A 418 14.51 0.94 9.09
CA ARG A 418 14.72 1.76 7.88
C ARG A 418 15.84 1.21 6.98
N ASN A 419 16.83 0.51 7.53
CA ASN A 419 17.90 -0.12 6.77
C ASN A 419 17.45 -1.30 5.88
N LYS A 420 16.17 -1.68 5.94
CA LYS A 420 15.52 -2.65 5.04
C LYS A 420 14.74 -1.97 3.90
N TRP A 421 14.92 -0.68 3.69
CA TRP A 421 14.30 0.11 2.62
C TRP A 421 15.38 0.74 1.75
N ASP A 422 15.12 0.87 0.46
CA ASP A 422 16.02 1.49 -0.52
C ASP A 422 15.55 2.90 -0.88
N ASP A 423 16.40 3.90 -0.62
CA ASP A 423 16.15 5.33 -0.90
C ASP A 423 16.21 5.71 -2.38
N LEU A 424 16.62 4.78 -3.26
CA LEU A 424 16.50 4.96 -4.70
C LEU A 424 15.06 4.73 -5.20
N MET A 425 14.26 3.95 -4.47
CA MET A 425 12.88 3.61 -4.83
C MET A 425 11.91 4.78 -4.58
N SER A 426 10.78 4.80 -5.28
CA SER A 426 9.79 5.88 -5.18
C SER A 426 9.02 5.95 -3.84
N THR A 427 9.16 4.94 -2.97
CA THR A 427 8.46 4.91 -1.68
C THR A 427 9.05 5.92 -0.68
N VAL A 428 8.17 6.78 -0.13
CA VAL A 428 8.55 7.78 0.89
C VAL A 428 8.42 7.22 2.31
N THR A 429 9.53 7.15 3.04
CA THR A 429 9.58 6.77 4.47
C THR A 429 10.04 7.95 5.34
N PRO A 430 9.86 7.88 6.68
CA PRO A 430 10.54 8.76 7.63
C PRO A 430 12.07 8.61 7.61
N ASP A 431 12.79 9.67 8.00
CA ASP A 431 14.27 9.69 8.03
C ASP A 431 14.89 8.94 9.24
N GLU A 432 14.09 8.45 10.19
CA GLU A 432 14.59 7.77 11.41
C GLU A 432 14.88 6.27 11.17
N ASP A 433 15.96 5.75 11.78
CA ASP A 433 16.39 4.34 11.68
C ASP A 433 15.29 3.31 11.99
N VAL A 434 14.32 3.71 12.84
CA VAL A 434 13.10 2.97 13.12
C VAL A 434 11.92 3.92 12.96
N PHE A 435 10.87 3.44 12.31
CA PHE A 435 9.58 4.12 12.23
C PHE A 435 8.44 3.11 12.29
N TYR A 436 7.25 3.58 12.63
CA TYR A 436 6.06 2.76 12.81
C TYR A 436 5.14 2.86 11.61
N LEU A 437 4.53 1.75 11.20
CA LEU A 437 3.22 1.83 10.57
C LEU A 437 2.19 2.15 11.66
N VAL A 438 1.23 3.01 11.32
CA VAL A 438 -0.05 3.11 12.00
C VAL A 438 -1.16 3.06 10.94
N ALA A 439 -2.03 2.06 11.03
CA ALA A 439 -3.12 1.85 10.07
C ALA A 439 -4.46 1.71 10.80
N LEU A 440 -5.42 2.59 10.45
CA LEU A 440 -6.77 2.59 11.01
C LEU A 440 -7.73 1.99 9.98
N LEU A 441 -8.00 0.68 10.10
CA LEU A 441 -8.74 -0.12 9.13
C LEU A 441 -10.27 -0.01 9.32
N ARG A 442 -10.78 1.21 9.20
CA ARG A 442 -12.17 1.59 9.47
C ARG A 442 -13.17 1.10 8.42
N SER A 443 -14.35 0.67 8.87
CA SER A 443 -15.53 0.47 8.01
C SER A 443 -16.62 1.47 8.38
N ALA A 444 -17.17 2.16 7.39
CA ALA A 444 -18.28 3.09 7.56
C ALA A 444 -19.61 2.35 7.38
N LEU A 445 -20.49 2.43 8.37
CA LEU A 445 -21.79 1.77 8.37
C LEU A 445 -22.93 2.78 8.26
N ASN A 446 -23.97 2.41 7.50
CA ASN A 446 -25.21 3.17 7.40
C ASN A 446 -26.18 2.69 8.49
N GLY A 447 -26.14 3.32 9.65
CA GLY A 447 -27.01 3.01 10.80
C GLY A 447 -27.24 4.23 11.70
N ASP A 448 -27.93 4.02 12.83
CA ASP A 448 -28.29 5.09 13.76
C ASP A 448 -27.08 5.66 14.54
N ASP A 449 -25.98 4.89 14.62
CA ASP A 449 -24.73 5.33 15.25
C ASP A 449 -23.93 6.27 14.34
N ARG A 450 -24.02 7.57 14.65
CA ARG A 450 -23.29 8.63 13.95
C ARG A 450 -21.77 8.43 13.94
N THR A 451 -21.20 7.78 14.96
CA THR A 451 -19.75 7.59 15.08
C THR A 451 -19.18 6.58 14.06
N GLN A 452 -20.05 5.84 13.39
CA GLN A 452 -19.67 4.86 12.36
C GLN A 452 -19.97 5.36 10.94
N THR A 453 -20.44 6.61 10.77
CA THR A 453 -20.74 7.16 9.44
C THR A 453 -19.49 7.56 8.67
N LEU A 454 -19.54 7.52 7.34
CA LEU A 454 -18.41 7.89 6.46
C LEU A 454 -17.96 9.34 6.71
N GLU A 455 -18.91 10.26 6.91
CA GLU A 455 -18.64 11.67 7.24
C GLU A 455 -17.85 11.80 8.55
N TYR A 456 -18.33 11.19 9.64
CA TYR A 456 -17.67 11.22 10.95
C TYR A 456 -16.25 10.64 10.89
N LEU A 457 -16.08 9.47 10.26
CA LEU A 457 -14.79 8.80 10.19
C LEU A 457 -13.78 9.56 9.31
N THR A 458 -14.25 10.22 8.25
CA THR A 458 -13.41 11.08 7.37
C THR A 458 -13.00 12.36 8.07
N GLU A 459 -13.89 12.98 8.85
CA GLU A 459 -13.57 14.13 9.69
C GLU A 459 -12.60 13.74 10.82
N GLN A 460 -12.80 12.60 11.48
CA GLN A 460 -11.86 12.11 12.50
C GLN A 460 -10.46 11.84 11.90
N ASN A 461 -10.36 11.28 10.69
CA ASN A 461 -9.07 11.18 9.99
C ASN A 461 -8.46 12.55 9.68
N SER A 462 -9.26 13.54 9.30
CA SER A 462 -8.81 14.91 9.06
C SER A 462 -8.25 15.57 10.33
N GLN A 463 -8.85 15.29 11.49
CA GLN A 463 -8.36 15.72 12.80
C GLN A 463 -7.02 15.05 13.17
N ILE A 464 -6.85 13.75 12.90
CA ILE A 464 -5.58 13.03 13.12
C ILE A 464 -4.47 13.62 12.24
N LEU A 465 -4.74 13.82 10.95
CA LEU A 465 -3.80 14.45 10.02
C LEU A 465 -3.44 15.88 10.43
N LYS A 466 -4.41 16.63 10.99
CA LYS A 466 -4.15 17.97 11.53
C LYS A 466 -3.26 17.90 12.77
N PHE A 467 -3.55 17.03 13.73
CA PHE A 467 -2.72 16.81 14.92
C PHE A 467 -1.27 16.49 14.55
N CYS A 468 -1.04 15.62 13.55
CA CYS A 468 0.30 15.30 13.08
C CYS A 468 1.05 16.53 12.53
N ARG A 469 0.37 17.42 11.78
CA ARG A 469 0.96 18.67 11.27
C ARG A 469 1.25 19.67 12.39
N ASP A 470 0.29 19.90 13.29
CA ASP A 470 0.42 20.88 14.38
C ASP A 470 1.55 20.49 15.34
N THR A 471 1.63 19.19 15.68
CA THR A 471 2.66 18.62 16.56
C THR A 471 4.04 18.50 15.88
N ALA A 472 4.09 18.53 14.54
CA ALA A 472 5.33 18.72 13.77
C ALA A 472 5.85 20.16 13.86
N ALA A 473 4.95 21.14 13.65
CA ALA A 473 5.29 22.55 13.70
C ALA A 473 5.79 22.97 15.09
N ALA A 474 5.11 22.53 16.15
CA ALA A 474 5.50 22.83 17.54
C ALA A 474 6.96 22.43 17.85
N GLY A 475 7.35 21.20 17.50
CA GLY A 475 8.72 20.69 17.74
C GLY A 475 9.81 21.49 17.03
N SER A 476 9.52 22.08 15.86
CA SER A 476 10.50 22.87 15.09
C SER A 476 10.87 24.23 15.71
N SER A 477 10.12 24.67 16.73
CA SER A 477 10.29 25.98 17.38
C SER A 477 11.19 25.98 18.62
N ALA A 478 11.58 24.81 19.14
CA ALA A 478 12.14 24.66 20.48
C ALA A 478 13.67 24.44 20.54
N VAL A 479 14.35 24.16 19.43
CA VAL A 479 15.79 23.85 19.41
C VAL A 479 16.53 24.65 18.35
N GLY A 480 17.39 25.55 18.81
CA GLY A 480 18.43 26.13 17.96
C GLY A 480 19.56 25.11 17.73
N SER A 481 19.98 24.99 16.47
CA SER A 481 21.05 24.12 15.95
C SER A 481 20.76 22.61 15.78
N ALA A 482 20.95 22.16 14.53
CA ALA A 482 21.22 20.79 14.06
C ALA A 482 20.34 19.62 14.58
N GLY A 483 19.25 19.33 13.87
CA GLY A 483 18.50 18.06 13.99
C GLY A 483 17.11 18.14 13.35
N HIS A 484 16.97 17.83 12.05
CA HIS A 484 15.72 17.98 11.32
C HIS A 484 14.81 16.73 11.44
N GLY A 485 14.11 16.55 12.56
CA GLY A 485 13.02 15.57 12.67
C GLY A 485 11.65 16.22 12.43
N ARG A 486 10.98 15.91 11.30
CA ARG A 486 9.59 16.33 11.05
C ARG A 486 8.63 15.15 11.25
N LEU A 487 7.50 15.40 11.92
CA LEU A 487 6.51 14.37 12.28
C LEU A 487 5.87 13.71 11.03
N CYS A 488 5.68 14.51 9.97
CA CYS A 488 5.55 14.04 8.60
C CYS A 488 6.34 15.02 7.70
N PRO A 489 7.08 14.57 6.68
CA PRO A 489 7.67 15.45 5.63
C PRO A 489 6.55 16.16 4.79
N GLY A 490 6.76 17.13 3.83
CA GLY A 490 5.68 17.86 3.06
C GLY A 490 5.86 18.26 1.54
N PRO A 491 4.91 18.02 0.57
CA PRO A 491 4.60 16.92 -0.45
C PRO A 491 5.38 16.75 -1.81
N TRP A 492 5.50 15.47 -2.30
CA TRP A 492 6.07 14.88 -3.55
C TRP A 492 7.22 15.55 -4.33
N ALA A 493 8.45 15.00 -4.32
CA ALA A 493 9.56 15.39 -5.21
C ALA A 493 10.13 14.16 -5.94
N VAL A 494 9.46 13.71 -6.98
CA VAL A 494 10.15 13.05 -8.09
C VAL A 494 11.00 14.12 -8.77
N ALA A 495 12.18 13.75 -9.28
CA ALA A 495 12.93 14.65 -10.13
C ALA A 495 12.18 14.80 -11.47
N ASP A 496 11.73 16.01 -11.82
CA ASP A 496 10.99 16.25 -13.09
C ASP A 496 11.70 15.69 -14.34
N SER A 497 13.02 15.51 -14.27
CA SER A 497 13.85 14.85 -15.28
C SER A 497 13.47 13.38 -15.54
N GLU A 498 13.23 12.58 -14.50
CA GLU A 498 12.92 11.14 -14.63
C GLU A 498 11.52 10.94 -15.20
N PHE A 499 10.54 11.73 -14.76
CA PHE A 499 9.18 11.68 -15.27
C PHE A 499 9.11 12.06 -16.77
N GLN A 500 9.89 13.06 -17.20
CA GLN A 500 9.97 13.43 -18.62
C GLN A 500 10.61 12.34 -19.50
N GLU A 501 11.51 11.52 -18.96
CA GLU A 501 12.15 10.45 -19.70
C GLU A 501 11.20 9.28 -19.99
N TRP A 502 10.35 8.90 -19.04
CA TRP A 502 9.50 7.70 -19.15
C TRP A 502 8.03 7.97 -19.48
N GLY A 503 7.53 9.19 -19.26
CA GLY A 503 6.12 9.57 -19.52
C GLY A 503 5.87 11.08 -19.66
N PRO A 504 6.25 11.73 -20.79
CA PRO A 504 6.14 13.19 -20.95
C PRO A 504 4.70 13.72 -21.04
N TYR A 505 3.70 12.84 -21.14
CA TYR A 505 2.28 13.16 -21.02
C TYR A 505 1.73 12.41 -19.79
N HIS A 506 0.93 13.07 -18.96
CA HIS A 506 0.25 12.48 -17.79
C HIS A 506 -0.86 11.50 -18.24
N ILE A 507 -0.46 10.34 -18.77
CA ILE A 507 -1.34 9.28 -19.29
C ILE A 507 -1.85 8.41 -18.15
N TYR A 508 -1.06 8.20 -17.10
CA TYR A 508 -1.52 7.55 -15.88
C TYR A 508 -2.30 8.57 -15.03
N PRO A 509 -3.54 8.28 -14.61
CA PRO A 509 -4.34 9.24 -13.86
C PRO A 509 -3.77 9.44 -12.46
N LEU A 510 -3.61 10.69 -12.06
CA LEU A 510 -3.49 11.05 -10.66
C LEU A 510 -4.88 10.89 -10.02
N GLY A 511 -5.10 9.78 -9.30
CA GLY A 511 -6.32 9.47 -8.57
C GLY A 511 -6.57 10.36 -7.35
N VAL A 512 -6.52 11.68 -7.52
CA VAL A 512 -6.69 12.69 -6.46
C VAL A 512 -7.62 13.78 -6.99
N ARG A 513 -8.87 13.83 -6.48
CA ARG A 513 -9.85 14.85 -6.85
C ARG A 513 -10.14 15.82 -5.71
N ASP A 514 -9.69 17.05 -5.91
CA ASP A 514 -10.52 18.27 -5.88
C ASP A 514 -11.63 18.38 -4.80
N MET A 515 -11.35 19.13 -3.73
CA MET A 515 -12.33 19.52 -2.69
C MET A 515 -12.86 20.95 -2.92
N GLY A 516 -13.63 21.13 -3.99
CA GLY A 516 -14.71 22.11 -4.13
C GLY A 516 -14.37 23.62 -4.20
N GLY A 517 -14.55 24.24 -5.39
CA GLY A 517 -14.72 25.69 -5.49
C GLY A 517 -14.71 26.27 -6.91
N CYS A 518 -15.87 26.69 -7.42
CA CYS A 518 -16.06 27.53 -8.62
C CYS A 518 -15.40 27.08 -9.95
N ALA A 519 -16.17 26.35 -10.77
CA ALA A 519 -15.86 26.18 -12.18
C ALA A 519 -16.08 27.47 -12.99
N HIS A 520 -15.05 28.00 -13.66
CA HIS A 520 -15.15 28.64 -14.99
C HIS A 520 -13.75 28.92 -15.59
N HIS A 521 -13.63 28.68 -16.91
CA HIS A 521 -12.52 29.03 -17.83
C HIS A 521 -11.18 28.25 -17.81
N LEU A 522 -11.05 27.38 -18.83
CA LEU A 522 -9.98 27.33 -19.85
C LEU A 522 -8.50 27.19 -19.41
N GLN A 523 -7.96 26.01 -19.74
CA GLN A 523 -6.76 25.83 -20.59
C GLN A 523 -5.53 26.69 -20.27
N HIS A 524 -4.56 26.13 -19.55
CA HIS A 524 -3.30 25.66 -20.15
C HIS A 524 -2.47 24.88 -19.11
N TRP A 525 -1.68 23.94 -19.62
CA TRP A 525 -0.64 23.15 -18.97
C TRP A 525 0.11 23.90 -17.85
N ASN A 526 0.14 23.33 -16.64
CA ASN A 526 1.25 23.36 -15.68
C ASN A 526 0.91 22.48 -14.46
N LEU A 527 1.94 21.91 -13.83
CA LEU A 527 1.83 21.20 -12.56
C LEU A 527 1.54 22.21 -11.44
N ILE A 528 0.26 22.37 -11.03
CA ILE A 528 -0.11 23.35 -9.98
C ILE A 528 0.23 22.76 -8.60
N VAL A 529 1.47 22.94 -8.17
CA VAL A 529 1.83 22.92 -6.75
C VAL A 529 1.71 24.34 -6.22
N ASN A 530 0.62 24.63 -5.50
CA ASN A 530 0.39 25.95 -4.95
C ASN A 530 1.43 26.27 -3.86
N SER A 531 2.05 27.44 -3.94
CA SER A 531 2.91 28.00 -2.88
C SER A 531 2.48 29.43 -2.56
N GLU A 532 2.60 29.82 -1.29
CA GLU A 532 1.85 30.94 -0.70
C GLU A 532 2.12 32.36 -1.28
N ASN A 533 3.06 32.53 -2.22
CA ASN A 533 3.49 33.86 -2.71
C ASN A 533 3.51 34.04 -4.24
N GLY A 534 2.91 33.14 -5.03
CA GLY A 534 2.39 33.50 -6.37
C GLY A 534 3.38 33.97 -7.46
N VAL A 535 4.67 33.60 -7.39
CA VAL A 535 5.63 33.84 -8.49
C VAL A 535 6.38 32.54 -8.81
N PRO A 536 6.24 31.96 -10.03
CA PRO A 536 6.96 30.74 -10.41
C PRO A 536 8.43 31.04 -10.74
N ILE A 537 9.33 30.17 -10.27
CA ILE A 537 10.75 30.16 -10.63
C ILE A 537 11.02 28.87 -11.43
N ILE A 538 11.58 29.02 -12.62
CA ILE A 538 11.94 27.90 -13.52
C ILE A 538 13.43 27.63 -13.37
N PHE A 539 13.80 26.46 -12.84
CA PHE A 539 15.20 26.03 -12.77
C PHE A 539 15.59 25.30 -14.06
N THR A 540 16.67 25.74 -14.72
CA THR A 540 17.09 25.23 -16.05
C THR A 540 18.52 24.69 -16.10
N ASP A 541 19.27 24.69 -14.99
CA ASP A 541 20.65 24.17 -14.91
C ASP A 541 20.84 23.24 -13.70
N LYS A 542 21.57 22.14 -13.94
CA LYS A 542 22.02 21.15 -12.95
C LYS A 542 22.82 21.78 -11.79
N ARG A 543 23.47 22.92 -12.00
CA ARG A 543 24.23 23.66 -10.96
C ARG A 543 23.38 24.45 -9.96
N GLU A 544 22.10 24.67 -10.21
CA GLU A 544 21.21 25.33 -9.23
C GLU A 544 20.57 24.33 -8.25
N ARG A 545 20.47 23.04 -8.63
CA ARG A 545 20.03 21.94 -7.74
C ARG A 545 20.86 21.85 -6.45
N GLU A 546 22.17 22.10 -6.53
CA GLU A 546 23.10 22.02 -5.39
C GLU A 546 23.00 23.22 -4.42
N ARG A 547 22.20 24.25 -4.74
CA ARG A 547 22.08 25.47 -3.93
C ARG A 547 20.70 25.68 -3.29
N ALA A 548 19.72 24.84 -3.60
CA ALA A 548 18.42 24.86 -2.93
C ALA A 548 18.56 24.32 -1.49
N SER A 549 18.01 25.03 -0.50
CA SER A 549 18.19 24.65 0.91
C SER A 549 17.39 23.37 1.28
N PRO A 550 17.78 22.62 2.31
CA PRO A 550 17.10 21.38 2.73
C PRO A 550 15.64 21.52 3.21
N ALA A 551 15.03 22.71 3.12
CA ALA A 551 13.74 23.00 3.74
C ALA A 551 12.51 22.36 3.04
N PHE A 552 12.67 21.77 1.85
CA PHE A 552 11.58 21.35 0.94
C PHE A 552 11.51 19.82 0.67
N LYS A 553 11.51 18.97 1.72
CA LYS A 553 11.30 17.49 1.59
C LYS A 553 10.05 16.97 2.32
N ARG A 554 9.46 15.85 1.82
CA ARG A 554 8.09 15.85 1.26
C ARG A 554 7.03 14.78 1.76
N ILE A 555 5.72 15.15 1.88
CA ILE A 555 4.54 14.48 2.55
C ILE A 555 4.26 13.10 1.95
N ILE A 556 3.95 12.17 2.86
CA ILE A 556 3.36 10.85 2.60
C ILE A 556 1.84 10.99 2.49
N MET A 557 1.24 10.41 1.45
CA MET A 557 -0.20 10.11 1.40
C MET A 557 -0.45 8.77 0.70
N PHE A 558 -1.29 7.95 1.34
CA PHE A 558 -1.85 6.68 0.87
C PHE A 558 -0.86 5.58 0.46
N PHE A 559 -0.35 4.89 1.48
CA PHE A 559 0.13 3.51 1.33
C PHE A 559 -1.01 2.51 1.57
N GLN A 560 -1.05 1.44 0.79
CA GLN A 560 -2.20 0.52 0.68
C GLN A 560 -1.73 -0.95 0.77
N PHE A 561 -1.78 -1.56 1.96
CA PHE A 561 -1.18 -2.91 2.18
C PHE A 561 -2.02 -3.93 2.95
N GLU A 562 -3.04 -3.50 3.68
CA GLU A 562 -3.67 -4.35 4.69
C GLU A 562 -5.14 -4.61 4.35
N ALA A 563 -5.75 -5.59 5.01
CA ALA A 563 -7.20 -5.73 5.02
C ALA A 563 -7.71 -6.19 6.38
N ILE A 564 -9.02 -6.11 6.56
CA ILE A 564 -9.68 -6.12 7.88
C ILE A 564 -9.52 -7.49 8.55
N GLN A 565 -8.79 -7.53 9.68
CA GLN A 565 -8.70 -8.68 10.59
C GLN A 565 -9.97 -8.89 11.45
#